data_AF-A0A937PYL2-F1
#
_entry.id   AF-A0A937PYL2-F1
#
_cell.length_a   1.000
_cell.length_b   1.000
_cell.length_c   1.000
_cell.angle_alpha   90.00
_cell.angle_beta   90.00
_cell.angle_gamma   90.00
#
_symmetry.space_group_name_H-M   'P 1'
#
loop_
_entity.id
_entity.type
_entity.pdbx_description
1 polymer ?
#
loop_
_entity_poly.entity_id
_entity_poly.type
_entity_poly.pdbx_seq_one_letter_code
_entity_poly.pdbx_strand_id
1 'polypeptide(L)'
;RAVRFSTQLGFEIERATFAAICSNAAAIKKISGERIAMELEGILAAPNRSSGASMLIESGLAEQIFEDFAGEKARLAVGVLGHLPERIDFALGLAALFSGFEMAFVVEKLRVLRLSRKCTKHVKYLLNNRGRLLKDRMRLAELKQFLAEPYFEDLYSLEKAIQKVGDGDGLAVLKALRRRIEDLGDVELRPRPLLDGHSLARLGAASGPQLGQLAEEMYIAQLEGELETVEEAERWVRKWLKRHRES
;
A
#
# COMPACT_ATOMS: atom_id res chain seq x y z
N ARG A 1 -25.30 6.45 -2.07
CA ARG A 1 -25.88 7.19 -3.21
C ARG A 1 -25.89 8.69 -3.02
N ALA A 2 -26.67 9.29 -2.10
CA ALA A 2 -26.70 10.75 -1.93
C ALA A 2 -25.29 11.34 -1.70
N VAL A 3 -24.53 10.77 -0.75
CA VAL A 3 -23.12 11.13 -0.50
C VAL A 3 -22.26 10.98 -1.75
N ARG A 4 -22.39 9.87 -2.49
CA ARG A 4 -21.66 9.64 -3.75
C ARG A 4 -21.95 10.72 -4.78
N PHE A 5 -23.22 11.03 -5.02
CA PHE A 5 -23.60 12.04 -6.01
C PHE A 5 -23.13 13.44 -5.60
N SER A 6 -23.27 13.80 -4.32
CA SER A 6 -22.72 15.06 -3.80
C SER A 6 -21.21 15.13 -3.98
N THR A 7 -20.48 14.04 -3.70
CA THR A 7 -19.02 13.95 -3.90
C THR A 7 -18.64 14.12 -5.37
N GLN A 8 -19.35 13.44 -6.29
CA GLN A 8 -19.01 13.42 -7.72
C GLN A 8 -19.41 14.70 -8.45
N LEU A 9 -20.56 15.28 -8.10
CA LEU A 9 -21.15 16.42 -8.81
C LEU A 9 -20.95 17.75 -8.07
N GLY A 10 -20.49 17.73 -6.82
CA GLY A 10 -20.20 18.93 -6.04
C GLY A 10 -21.42 19.70 -5.53
N PHE A 11 -22.60 19.09 -5.48
CA PHE A 11 -23.79 19.74 -4.91
C PHE A 11 -23.90 19.50 -3.40
N GLU A 12 -24.56 20.42 -2.70
CA GLU A 12 -24.90 20.26 -1.29
C GLU A 12 -26.15 19.40 -1.10
N ILE A 13 -26.10 18.43 -0.18
CA ILE A 13 -27.28 17.64 0.20
C ILE A 13 -28.21 18.54 1.01
N GLU A 14 -29.47 18.63 0.59
CA GLU A 14 -30.50 19.39 1.30
C GLU A 14 -30.60 18.95 2.77
N ARG A 15 -30.72 19.93 3.70
CA ARG A 15 -30.61 19.69 5.15
C ARG A 15 -31.57 18.62 5.68
N ALA A 16 -32.83 18.64 5.24
CA ALA A 16 -33.82 17.64 5.65
C ALA A 16 -33.44 16.23 5.15
N THR A 17 -32.98 16.13 3.90
CA THR A 17 -32.43 14.89 3.34
C THR A 17 -31.22 14.39 4.13
N PHE A 18 -30.27 15.26 4.46
CA PHE A 18 -29.09 14.86 5.24
C PHE A 18 -29.47 14.40 6.66
N ALA A 19 -30.34 15.12 7.36
CA ALA A 19 -30.85 14.71 8.67
C ALA A 19 -31.57 13.36 8.63
N ALA A 20 -32.31 13.08 7.55
CA ALA A 20 -32.94 11.78 7.33
C ALA A 20 -31.88 10.66 7.13
N ILE A 21 -30.78 10.95 6.44
CA ILE A 21 -29.65 10.00 6.31
C ILE A 21 -29.08 9.69 7.70
N CYS A 22 -28.78 10.70 8.52
CA CYS A 22 -28.23 10.50 9.86
C CYS A 22 -29.16 9.63 10.72
N SER A 23 -30.45 9.98 10.76
CA SER A 23 -31.45 9.28 11.58
C SER A 23 -31.68 7.83 11.14
N ASN A 24 -31.38 7.49 9.88
CA ASN A 24 -31.58 6.15 9.31
C ASN A 24 -30.28 5.41 9.00
N ALA A 25 -29.12 5.92 9.42
CA ALA A 25 -27.82 5.37 9.04
C ALA A 25 -27.71 3.86 9.36
N ALA A 26 -28.28 3.41 10.49
CA ALA A 26 -28.28 2.01 10.90
C ALA A 26 -28.92 1.05 9.88
N ALA A 27 -29.82 1.54 9.02
CA ALA A 27 -30.44 0.72 7.97
C ALA A 27 -29.42 0.23 6.93
N ILE A 28 -28.24 0.85 6.83
CA ILE A 28 -27.17 0.42 5.92
C ILE A 28 -26.73 -1.02 6.18
N LYS A 29 -26.86 -1.51 7.43
CA LYS A 29 -26.52 -2.90 7.81
C LYS A 29 -27.37 -3.95 7.09
N LYS A 30 -28.51 -3.56 6.51
CA LYS A 30 -29.38 -4.43 5.68
C LYS A 30 -28.92 -4.52 4.22
N ILE A 31 -27.95 -3.70 3.81
CA ILE A 31 -27.45 -3.63 2.43
C ILE A 31 -26.24 -4.55 2.28
N SER A 32 -26.14 -5.23 1.14
CA SER A 32 -25.01 -6.13 0.89
C SER A 32 -23.68 -5.37 0.79
N GLY A 33 -22.61 -6.04 1.19
CA GLY A 33 -21.24 -5.53 1.12
C GLY A 33 -20.84 -5.02 -0.25
N GLU A 34 -21.18 -5.75 -1.31
CA GLU A 34 -20.86 -5.40 -2.69
C GLU A 34 -21.53 -4.09 -3.11
N ARG A 35 -22.77 -3.86 -2.67
CA ARG A 35 -23.49 -2.62 -2.96
C ARG A 35 -22.91 -1.44 -2.20
N ILE A 36 -22.49 -1.65 -0.96
CA ILE A 36 -21.79 -0.62 -0.18
C ILE A 36 -20.45 -0.30 -0.86
N ALA A 37 -19.69 -1.32 -1.24
CA ALA A 37 -18.40 -1.18 -1.92
C ALA A 37 -18.51 -0.36 -3.21
N MET A 38 -19.51 -0.63 -4.05
CA MET A 38 -19.76 0.14 -5.29
C MET A 38 -20.04 1.62 -5.03
N GLU A 39 -20.74 1.95 -3.94
CA GLU A 39 -20.99 3.34 -3.56
C GLU A 39 -19.72 4.00 -2.98
N LEU A 40 -18.96 3.28 -2.16
CA LEU A 40 -17.68 3.73 -1.62
C LEU A 40 -16.64 3.93 -2.73
N GLU A 41 -16.61 3.08 -3.75
CA GLU A 41 -15.73 3.24 -4.91
C GLU A 41 -15.98 4.56 -5.62
N GLY A 42 -17.26 4.88 -5.89
CA GLY A 42 -17.60 6.16 -6.50
C GLY A 42 -17.30 7.39 -5.62
N ILE A 43 -17.26 7.22 -4.28
CA ILE A 43 -16.91 8.29 -3.34
C ILE A 43 -15.39 8.44 -3.26
N LEU A 44 -14.66 7.36 -3.00
CA LEU A 44 -13.23 7.39 -2.70
C LEU A 44 -12.37 7.59 -3.94
N ALA A 45 -12.81 7.17 -5.13
CA ALA A 45 -12.08 7.44 -6.37
C ALA A 45 -12.28 8.88 -6.89
N ALA A 46 -13.36 9.57 -6.48
CA ALA A 46 -13.68 10.91 -6.96
C ALA A 46 -12.69 11.99 -6.50
N PRO A 47 -12.46 13.08 -7.25
CA PRO A 47 -11.55 14.16 -6.84
C PRO A 47 -11.91 14.79 -5.48
N ASN A 48 -13.21 14.96 -5.20
CA ASN A 48 -13.71 15.55 -3.95
C ASN A 48 -13.89 14.52 -2.80
N ARG A 49 -13.22 13.37 -2.86
CA ARG A 49 -13.32 12.25 -1.91
C ARG A 49 -13.21 12.64 -0.44
N SER A 50 -12.44 13.68 -0.11
CA SER A 50 -12.29 14.17 1.27
C SER A 50 -13.63 14.66 1.83
N SER A 51 -14.38 15.46 1.06
CA SER A 51 -15.75 15.87 1.41
C SER A 51 -16.69 14.67 1.51
N GLY A 52 -16.56 13.73 0.57
CA GLY A 52 -17.29 12.46 0.61
C GLY A 52 -17.08 11.66 1.90
N ALA A 53 -15.83 11.53 2.35
CA ALA A 53 -15.47 10.88 3.60
C ALA A 53 -15.98 11.65 4.83
N SER A 54 -15.91 12.99 4.80
CA SER A 54 -16.48 13.85 5.86
C SER A 54 -17.98 13.58 6.02
N MET A 55 -18.73 13.58 4.91
CA MET A 55 -20.17 13.26 4.93
C MET A 55 -20.46 11.85 5.43
N LEU A 56 -19.65 10.84 5.09
CA LEU A 56 -19.81 9.47 5.61
C LEU A 56 -19.64 9.42 7.13
N ILE A 57 -18.68 10.18 7.68
CA ILE A 57 -18.42 10.25 9.12
C ILE A 57 -19.52 11.05 9.82
N GLU A 58 -19.83 12.25 9.35
CA GLU A 58 -20.83 13.15 9.94
C GLU A 58 -22.24 12.54 9.95
N SER A 59 -22.58 11.75 8.92
CA SER A 59 -23.87 11.05 8.87
C SER A 59 -23.94 9.78 9.71
N GLY A 60 -22.83 9.35 10.33
CA GLY A 60 -22.72 8.08 11.04
C GLY A 60 -22.70 6.84 10.13
N LEU A 61 -22.78 7.00 8.80
CA LEU A 61 -22.72 5.88 7.87
C LEU A 61 -21.39 5.12 7.98
N ALA A 62 -20.27 5.83 8.16
CA ALA A 62 -18.96 5.21 8.30
C ALA A 62 -18.91 4.24 9.49
N GLU A 63 -19.41 4.66 10.66
CA GLU A 63 -19.46 3.83 11.88
C GLU A 63 -20.45 2.66 11.75
N GLN A 64 -21.56 2.85 11.03
CA GLN A 64 -22.51 1.76 10.78
C GLN A 64 -21.99 0.71 9.78
N ILE A 65 -21.13 1.11 8.84
CA ILE A 65 -20.47 0.20 7.87
C ILE A 65 -19.25 -0.47 8.51
N PHE A 66 -18.43 0.31 9.21
CA PHE A 66 -17.20 -0.11 9.88
C PHE A 66 -17.32 0.24 11.36
N GLU A 67 -17.75 -0.72 12.17
CA GLU A 67 -17.87 -0.55 13.62
C GLU A 67 -16.54 -0.05 14.22
N ASP A 68 -16.62 0.87 15.19
CA ASP A 68 -15.49 1.59 15.81
C ASP A 68 -14.65 2.48 14.85
N PHE A 69 -15.14 2.79 13.65
CA PHE A 69 -14.53 3.80 12.79
C PHE A 69 -14.87 5.22 13.28
N ALA A 70 -14.09 5.72 14.24
CA ALA A 70 -14.36 7.02 14.87
C ALA A 70 -13.09 7.77 15.31
N GLY A 71 -13.29 8.97 15.85
CA GLY A 71 -12.26 9.74 16.56
C GLY A 71 -11.20 10.36 15.66
N GLU A 72 -9.98 10.48 16.20
CA GLU A 72 -8.85 11.10 15.51
C GLU A 72 -8.44 10.36 14.24
N LYS A 73 -8.51 9.03 14.24
CA LYS A 73 -8.19 8.20 13.06
C LYS A 73 -9.13 8.48 11.89
N ALA A 74 -10.44 8.64 12.17
CA ALA A 74 -11.42 9.01 11.16
C ALA A 74 -11.17 10.43 10.62
N ARG A 75 -10.78 11.39 11.47
CA ARG A 75 -10.42 12.75 11.05
C ARG A 75 -9.15 12.76 10.19
N LEU A 76 -8.13 12.00 10.56
CA LEU A 76 -6.91 11.83 9.78
C LEU A 76 -7.21 11.28 8.38
N ALA A 77 -8.11 10.30 8.29
CA ALA A 77 -8.53 9.72 7.01
C ALA A 77 -9.06 10.79 6.01
N VAL A 78 -9.86 11.74 6.49
CA VAL A 78 -10.37 12.86 5.67
C VAL A 78 -9.24 13.72 5.11
N GLY A 79 -8.24 14.04 5.95
CA GLY A 79 -7.05 14.79 5.56
C GLY A 79 -6.20 14.06 4.52
N VAL A 80 -5.93 12.77 4.76
CA VAL A 80 -5.10 11.95 3.84
C VAL A 80 -5.79 11.86 2.47
N LEU A 81 -7.09 11.59 2.46
CA LEU A 81 -7.90 11.55 1.23
C LEU A 81 -7.84 12.86 0.44
N GLY A 82 -7.78 14.01 1.12
CA GLY A 82 -7.68 15.33 0.51
C GLY A 82 -6.32 15.66 -0.11
N HIS A 83 -5.28 14.87 0.21
CA HIS A 83 -3.93 15.08 -0.29
C HIS A 83 -3.46 14.08 -1.35
N LEU A 84 -4.31 13.11 -1.69
CA LEU A 84 -4.08 12.18 -2.79
C LEU A 84 -4.19 12.87 -4.17
N PRO A 85 -3.60 12.29 -5.22
CA PRO A 85 -3.80 12.76 -6.60
C PRO A 85 -5.28 12.83 -7.00
N GLU A 86 -5.61 13.63 -8.01
CA GLU A 86 -7.00 13.74 -8.51
C GLU A 86 -7.55 12.42 -9.04
N ARG A 87 -6.72 11.65 -9.74
CA ARG A 87 -7.07 10.34 -10.28
C ARG A 87 -6.40 9.25 -9.46
N ILE A 88 -7.21 8.43 -8.79
CA ILE A 88 -6.76 7.27 -8.03
C ILE A 88 -7.72 6.11 -8.27
N ASP A 89 -7.26 4.89 -8.00
CA ASP A 89 -8.14 3.73 -7.95
C ASP A 89 -8.85 3.61 -6.59
N PHE A 90 -9.84 2.71 -6.53
CA PHE A 90 -10.58 2.47 -5.29
C PHE A 90 -9.70 1.94 -4.16
N ALA A 91 -8.68 1.14 -4.48
CA ALA A 91 -7.85 0.51 -3.47
C ALA A 91 -6.95 1.53 -2.76
N LEU A 92 -6.37 2.51 -3.47
CA LEU A 92 -5.64 3.62 -2.88
C LEU A 92 -6.56 4.49 -2.02
N GLY A 93 -7.77 4.81 -2.52
CA GLY A 93 -8.76 5.55 -1.73
C GLY A 93 -9.16 4.83 -0.44
N LEU A 94 -9.35 3.51 -0.50
CA LEU A 94 -9.68 2.70 0.67
C LEU A 94 -8.50 2.57 1.64
N ALA A 95 -7.27 2.43 1.13
CA ALA A 95 -6.07 2.46 1.97
C ALA A 95 -5.89 3.80 2.66
N ALA A 96 -6.16 4.92 2.00
CA ALA A 96 -6.13 6.23 2.62
C ALA A 96 -7.19 6.39 3.72
N LEU A 97 -8.41 5.88 3.50
CA LEU A 97 -9.48 5.86 4.50
C LEU A 97 -9.05 5.13 5.79
N PHE A 98 -8.24 4.07 5.65
CA PHE A 98 -7.76 3.25 6.76
C PHE A 98 -6.31 3.54 7.20
N SER A 99 -5.72 4.63 6.72
CA SER A 99 -4.30 4.95 6.93
C SER A 99 -3.88 5.02 8.41
N GLY A 100 -4.74 5.53 9.28
CA GLY A 100 -4.52 5.62 10.73
C GLY A 100 -4.90 4.37 11.54
N PHE A 101 -5.33 3.28 10.90
CA PHE A 101 -5.84 2.09 11.58
C PHE A 101 -4.85 0.92 11.53
N GLU A 102 -4.88 0.09 12.58
CA GLU A 102 -4.06 -1.13 12.66
C GLU A 102 -4.53 -2.20 11.68
N MET A 103 -3.59 -2.97 11.15
CA MET A 103 -3.90 -3.98 10.12
C MET A 103 -4.91 -5.02 10.58
N ALA A 104 -4.90 -5.42 11.85
CA ALA A 104 -5.89 -6.34 12.41
C ALA A 104 -7.31 -5.79 12.28
N PHE A 105 -7.49 -4.51 12.65
CA PHE A 105 -8.76 -3.81 12.52
C PHE A 105 -9.20 -3.70 11.06
N VAL A 106 -8.30 -3.27 10.17
CA VAL A 106 -8.62 -3.11 8.75
C VAL A 106 -9.07 -4.42 8.13
N VAL A 107 -8.33 -5.52 8.38
CA VAL A 107 -8.67 -6.83 7.81
C VAL A 107 -10.03 -7.32 8.29
N GLU A 108 -10.39 -7.05 9.54
CA GLU A 108 -11.72 -7.36 10.06
C GLU A 108 -12.80 -6.56 9.33
N LYS A 109 -12.66 -5.23 9.27
CA LYS A 109 -13.69 -4.35 8.69
C LYS A 109 -13.85 -4.50 7.18
N LEU A 110 -12.78 -4.81 6.45
CA LEU A 110 -12.86 -5.06 5.01
C LEU A 110 -13.65 -6.32 4.63
N ARG A 111 -13.87 -7.26 5.56
CA ARG A 111 -14.72 -8.45 5.31
C ARG A 111 -16.15 -8.07 4.97
N VAL A 112 -16.62 -6.91 5.46
CA VAL A 112 -17.98 -6.40 5.19
C VAL A 112 -18.19 -6.11 3.71
N LEU A 113 -17.17 -5.61 3.00
CA LEU A 113 -17.32 -5.06 1.64
C LEU A 113 -17.27 -6.11 0.51
N ARG A 114 -16.98 -7.38 0.81
CA ARG A 114 -16.86 -8.48 -0.18
C ARG A 114 -16.06 -8.09 -1.44
N LEU A 115 -14.89 -7.50 -1.20
CA LEU A 115 -14.00 -6.99 -2.25
C LEU A 115 -13.41 -8.12 -3.12
N SER A 116 -13.03 -7.77 -4.34
CA SER A 116 -12.24 -8.67 -5.19
C SER A 116 -10.89 -9.00 -4.55
N ARG A 117 -10.32 -10.17 -4.89
CA ARG A 117 -8.99 -10.58 -4.41
C ARG A 117 -7.91 -9.56 -4.79
N LYS A 118 -8.00 -9.00 -6.01
CA LYS A 118 -7.06 -7.99 -6.51
C LYS A 118 -7.11 -6.71 -5.66
N CYS A 119 -8.31 -6.16 -5.42
CA CYS A 119 -8.48 -4.97 -4.58
C CYS A 119 -7.99 -5.23 -3.15
N THR A 120 -8.38 -6.37 -2.55
CA THR A 120 -7.94 -6.75 -1.20
C THR A 120 -6.42 -6.86 -1.09
N LYS A 121 -5.75 -7.47 -2.08
CA LYS A 121 -4.28 -7.58 -2.12
C LYS A 121 -3.64 -6.19 -2.21
N HIS A 122 -4.18 -5.31 -3.04
CA HIS A 122 -3.69 -3.95 -3.23
C HIS A 122 -3.79 -3.14 -1.92
N VAL A 123 -4.97 -3.07 -1.29
CA VAL A 123 -5.16 -2.34 -0.01
C VAL A 123 -4.22 -2.85 1.08
N LYS A 124 -4.11 -4.18 1.23
CA LYS A 124 -3.20 -4.80 2.21
C LYS A 124 -1.74 -4.45 1.93
N TYR A 125 -1.32 -4.46 0.67
CA TYR A 125 0.04 -4.08 0.29
C TYR A 125 0.35 -2.65 0.71
N LEU A 126 -0.54 -1.70 0.40
CA LEU A 126 -0.34 -0.29 0.74
C LEU A 126 -0.23 -0.07 2.25
N LEU A 127 -1.17 -0.64 3.02
CA LEU A 127 -1.20 -0.45 4.47
C LEU A 127 -0.10 -1.19 5.23
N ASN A 128 0.33 -2.38 4.76
CA ASN A 128 1.46 -3.10 5.37
C ASN A 128 2.80 -2.41 5.12
N ASN A 129 2.93 -1.65 4.02
CA ASN A 129 4.17 -1.00 3.64
C ASN A 129 4.20 0.50 3.93
N ARG A 130 3.13 1.08 4.49
CA ARG A 130 3.13 2.48 4.95
C ARG A 130 4.28 2.72 5.93
N GLY A 131 4.89 3.89 5.86
CA GLY A 131 6.09 4.29 6.58
C GLY A 131 7.40 3.65 6.07
N ARG A 132 7.36 2.58 5.26
CA ARG A 132 8.61 1.93 4.80
C ARG A 132 9.45 2.80 3.88
N LEU A 133 8.81 3.69 3.11
CA LEU A 133 9.50 4.63 2.22
C LEU A 133 10.23 5.75 2.98
N LEU A 134 9.98 5.90 4.29
CA LEU A 134 10.60 6.92 5.14
C LEU A 134 11.82 6.41 5.90
N LYS A 135 12.18 5.13 5.75
CA LYS A 135 13.37 4.59 6.39
C LYS A 135 14.61 5.29 5.82
N ASP A 136 15.38 5.91 6.70
CA ASP A 136 16.48 6.84 6.40
C ASP A 136 17.49 6.34 5.34
N ARG A 137 17.66 5.01 5.18
CA ARG A 137 18.54 4.42 4.15
C ARG A 137 18.03 3.08 3.62
N MET A 138 17.09 3.12 2.68
CA MET A 138 16.72 1.94 1.89
C MET A 138 17.90 1.48 1.02
N ARG A 139 18.28 0.20 1.05
CA ARG A 139 19.33 -0.32 0.15
C ARG A 139 18.83 -0.39 -1.31
N LEU A 140 19.72 -0.54 -2.29
CA LEU A 140 19.31 -0.51 -3.70
C LEU A 140 18.42 -1.71 -4.04
N ALA A 141 18.68 -2.88 -3.49
CA ALA A 141 17.85 -4.06 -3.70
C ALA A 141 16.44 -3.88 -3.15
N GLU A 142 16.30 -3.32 -1.95
CA GLU A 142 14.98 -3.03 -1.36
C GLU A 142 14.23 -2.00 -2.21
N LEU A 143 14.93 -0.97 -2.71
CA LEU A 143 14.34 0.01 -3.62
C LEU A 143 13.87 -0.62 -4.93
N LYS A 144 14.71 -1.43 -5.59
CA LYS A 144 14.33 -2.17 -6.81
C LYS A 144 13.14 -3.09 -6.58
N GLN A 145 13.10 -3.79 -5.45
CA GLN A 145 11.96 -4.63 -5.07
C GLN A 145 10.68 -3.81 -4.95
N PHE A 146 10.72 -2.65 -4.30
CA PHE A 146 9.57 -1.75 -4.22
C PHE A 146 9.13 -1.24 -5.59
N LEU A 147 10.07 -0.76 -6.41
CA LEU A 147 9.80 -0.24 -7.75
C LEU A 147 9.22 -1.32 -8.68
N ALA A 148 9.59 -2.58 -8.46
CA ALA A 148 9.09 -3.70 -9.23
C ALA A 148 7.63 -4.07 -8.88
N GLU A 149 7.14 -3.68 -7.70
CA GLU A 149 5.77 -3.97 -7.30
C GLU A 149 4.78 -3.08 -8.07
N PRO A 150 3.66 -3.66 -8.58
CA PRO A 150 2.70 -2.94 -9.41
C PRO A 150 1.96 -1.80 -8.68
N TYR A 151 2.12 -1.71 -7.36
CA TYR A 151 1.43 -0.76 -6.48
C TYR A 151 2.38 0.32 -5.92
N PHE A 152 3.59 0.43 -6.46
CA PHE A 152 4.61 1.36 -5.95
C PHE A 152 4.14 2.82 -5.98
N GLU A 153 3.62 3.30 -7.11
CA GLU A 153 3.19 4.69 -7.24
C GLU A 153 2.04 5.04 -6.30
N ASP A 154 1.14 4.08 -6.04
CA ASP A 154 0.06 4.24 -5.08
C ASP A 154 0.60 4.24 -3.64
N LEU A 155 1.60 3.42 -3.32
CA LEU A 155 2.28 3.45 -2.02
C LEU A 155 2.98 4.79 -1.79
N TYR A 156 3.69 5.30 -2.80
CA TYR A 156 4.33 6.61 -2.74
C TYR A 156 3.30 7.73 -2.56
N SER A 157 2.18 7.66 -3.28
CA SER A 157 1.08 8.64 -3.18
C SER A 157 0.41 8.62 -1.80
N LEU A 158 0.18 7.42 -1.25
CA LEU A 158 -0.37 7.24 0.10
C LEU A 158 0.58 7.83 1.15
N GLU A 159 1.87 7.49 1.08
CA GLU A 159 2.85 7.98 2.05
C GLU A 159 2.96 9.51 2.00
N LYS A 160 3.03 10.08 0.80
CA LYS A 160 3.06 11.53 0.61
C LYS A 160 1.81 12.21 1.18
N ALA A 161 0.64 11.60 1.03
CA ALA A 161 -0.60 12.14 1.58
C ALA A 161 -0.63 12.07 3.12
N ILE A 162 -0.16 10.97 3.72
CA ILE A 162 -0.01 10.82 5.17
C ILE A 162 0.93 11.91 5.73
N GLN A 163 2.10 12.09 5.11
CA GLN A 163 3.10 13.06 5.55
C GLN A 163 2.65 14.53 5.41
N LYS A 164 1.69 14.83 4.54
CA LYS A 164 1.09 16.17 4.43
C LYS A 164 0.10 16.51 5.56
N VAL A 165 -0.49 15.49 6.19
CA VAL A 165 -1.41 15.68 7.32
C VAL A 165 -0.65 15.77 8.64
N GLY A 166 0.47 15.04 8.77
CA GLY A 166 1.35 15.10 9.93
C GLY A 166 2.34 16.28 9.89
N ASP A 167 3.38 16.21 10.72
CA ASP A 167 4.34 17.30 10.95
C ASP A 167 5.28 17.59 9.75
N GLY A 168 5.16 16.83 8.64
CA GLY A 168 5.85 17.13 7.38
C GLY A 168 7.30 16.63 7.27
N ASP A 169 7.90 16.11 8.35
CA ASP A 169 9.29 15.63 8.38
C ASP A 169 9.58 14.56 7.31
N GLY A 170 8.62 13.66 7.05
CA GLY A 170 8.76 12.63 6.03
C GLY A 170 8.73 13.14 4.59
N LEU A 171 8.26 14.37 4.32
CA LEU A 171 8.18 14.91 2.96
C LEU A 171 9.57 15.14 2.35
N ALA A 172 10.55 15.55 3.16
CA ALA A 172 11.93 15.70 2.70
C ALA A 172 12.52 14.34 2.29
N VAL A 173 12.27 13.30 3.09
CA VAL A 173 12.70 11.92 2.82
C VAL A 173 12.10 11.40 1.52
N LEU A 174 10.80 11.60 1.30
CA LEU A 174 10.13 11.20 0.06
C LEU A 174 10.66 11.93 -1.18
N LYS A 175 10.95 13.24 -1.06
CA LYS A 175 11.57 14.00 -2.16
C LYS A 175 12.96 13.48 -2.49
N ALA A 176 13.78 13.17 -1.48
CA ALA A 176 15.09 12.57 -1.68
C ALA A 176 14.99 11.18 -2.32
N LEU A 177 14.04 10.36 -1.88
CA LEU A 177 13.75 9.06 -2.48
C LEU A 177 13.38 9.19 -3.96
N ARG A 178 12.50 10.14 -4.32
CA ARG A 178 12.10 10.35 -5.72
C ARG A 178 13.26 10.77 -6.61
N ARG A 179 14.11 11.68 -6.13
CA ARG A 179 15.36 12.04 -6.84
C ARG A 179 16.26 10.83 -7.04
N ARG A 180 16.46 10.03 -6.01
CA ARG A 180 17.24 8.79 -6.12
C ARG A 180 16.65 7.82 -7.15
N ILE A 181 15.32 7.70 -7.24
CA ILE A 181 14.66 6.87 -8.26
C ILE A 181 14.91 7.42 -9.66
N GLU A 182 14.84 8.74 -9.84
CA GLU A 182 15.16 9.41 -11.11
C GLU A 182 16.63 9.19 -11.50
N ASP A 183 17.55 9.29 -10.54
CA ASP A 183 18.99 9.07 -10.72
C ASP A 183 19.35 7.62 -11.08
N LEU A 184 18.50 6.64 -10.72
CA LEU A 184 18.72 5.24 -11.14
C LEU A 184 18.60 5.09 -12.66
N GLY A 185 17.80 5.90 -13.34
CA GLY A 185 17.58 5.79 -14.77
C GLY A 185 16.93 4.46 -15.18
N ASP A 186 17.32 3.93 -16.34
CA ASP A 186 16.75 2.70 -16.91
C ASP A 186 17.46 1.46 -16.37
N VAL A 187 17.15 1.10 -15.14
CA VAL A 187 17.71 -0.09 -14.48
C VAL A 187 16.68 -1.22 -14.48
N GLU A 188 17.15 -2.44 -14.80
CA GLU A 188 16.33 -3.63 -14.70
C GLU A 188 15.94 -3.88 -13.22
N LEU A 189 14.63 -3.81 -12.94
CA LEU A 189 14.08 -3.93 -11.58
C LEU A 189 13.88 -5.39 -11.14
N ARG A 190 13.69 -6.31 -12.11
CA ARG A 190 13.53 -7.75 -11.88
C ARG A 190 14.44 -8.56 -12.80
N PRO A 191 15.77 -8.44 -12.64
CA PRO A 191 16.70 -9.27 -13.40
C PRO A 191 16.47 -10.75 -13.05
N ARG A 192 16.71 -11.63 -14.03
CA ARG A 192 16.73 -13.06 -13.77
C ARG A 192 17.91 -13.39 -12.85
N PRO A 193 17.75 -14.26 -11.84
CA PRO A 193 18.87 -14.68 -11.00
C PRO A 193 20.03 -15.21 -11.85
N LEU A 194 21.26 -14.79 -11.56
CA LEU A 194 22.47 -15.23 -12.27
C LEU A 194 22.68 -16.75 -12.19
N LEU A 195 22.25 -17.36 -11.09
CA LEU A 195 22.26 -18.81 -10.88
C LEU A 195 20.88 -19.28 -10.42
N ASP A 196 20.40 -20.37 -11.01
CA ASP A 196 19.17 -21.03 -10.59
C ASP A 196 19.43 -22.06 -9.48
N GLY A 197 18.35 -22.61 -8.89
CA GLY A 197 18.46 -23.59 -7.81
C GLY A 197 19.27 -24.84 -8.19
N HIS A 198 19.23 -25.26 -9.46
CA HIS A 198 20.02 -26.39 -9.95
C HIS A 198 21.52 -26.07 -10.00
N SER A 199 21.88 -24.87 -10.46
CA SER A 199 23.27 -24.40 -10.51
C SER A 199 23.84 -24.26 -9.10
N LEU A 200 23.06 -23.71 -8.16
CA LEU A 200 23.45 -23.65 -6.74
C LEU A 200 23.67 -25.03 -6.14
N ALA A 201 22.80 -26.00 -6.45
CA ALA A 201 22.96 -27.39 -5.98
C ALA A 201 24.24 -28.04 -6.53
N ARG A 202 24.59 -27.80 -7.81
CA ARG A 202 25.84 -28.29 -8.41
C ARG A 202 27.09 -27.69 -7.75
N LEU A 203 27.00 -26.47 -7.23
CA LEU A 203 28.07 -25.82 -6.47
C LEU A 203 28.20 -26.35 -5.03
N GLY A 204 27.35 -27.29 -4.62
CA GLY A 204 27.43 -27.98 -3.33
C GLY A 204 26.53 -27.39 -2.24
N ALA A 205 25.49 -26.64 -2.61
CA ALA A 205 24.43 -26.22 -1.69
C ALA A 205 23.45 -27.38 -1.43
N ALA A 206 23.19 -27.68 -0.16
CA ALA A 206 22.27 -28.74 0.23
C ALA A 206 20.80 -28.31 0.01
N SER A 207 19.97 -29.21 -0.50
CA SER A 207 18.53 -28.97 -0.65
C SER A 207 17.87 -28.70 0.70
N GLY A 208 17.06 -27.63 0.79
CA GLY A 208 16.35 -27.27 2.01
C GLY A 208 16.36 -25.75 2.28
N PRO A 209 16.05 -25.32 3.52
CA PRO A 209 15.99 -23.90 3.89
C PRO A 209 17.27 -23.13 3.59
N GLN A 210 18.44 -23.75 3.73
CA GLN A 210 19.73 -23.14 3.42
C GLN A 210 19.88 -22.79 1.92
N LEU A 211 19.37 -23.61 1.01
CA LEU A 211 19.38 -23.30 -0.43
C LEU A 211 18.53 -22.06 -0.72
N GLY A 212 17.37 -21.95 -0.06
CA GLY A 212 16.49 -20.78 -0.17
C GLY A 212 17.18 -19.51 0.33
N GLN A 213 17.82 -19.56 1.50
CA GLN A 213 18.57 -18.45 2.06
C GLN A 213 19.74 -18.02 1.15
N LEU A 214 20.53 -18.98 0.66
CA LEU A 214 21.64 -18.72 -0.26
C LEU A 214 21.15 -18.04 -1.55
N ALA A 215 20.07 -18.55 -2.14
CA ALA A 215 19.48 -17.97 -3.34
C ALA A 215 18.96 -16.54 -3.10
N GLU A 216 18.33 -16.30 -1.96
CA GLU A 216 17.84 -14.97 -1.56
C GLU A 216 18.99 -13.97 -1.36
N GLU A 217 20.03 -14.33 -0.60
CA GLU A 217 21.18 -13.45 -0.35
C GLU A 217 21.96 -13.15 -1.64
N MET A 218 22.15 -14.15 -2.50
CA MET A 218 22.78 -13.96 -3.82
C MET A 218 21.94 -13.02 -4.69
N TYR A 219 20.61 -13.21 -4.70
CA TYR A 219 19.73 -12.35 -5.48
C TYR A 219 19.74 -10.90 -4.97
N ILE A 220 19.83 -10.70 -3.64
CA ILE A 220 20.03 -9.37 -3.06
C ILE A 220 21.35 -8.77 -3.54
N ALA A 221 22.47 -9.50 -3.48
CA ALA A 221 23.76 -9.01 -3.95
C ALA A 221 23.75 -8.64 -5.45
N GLN A 222 23.05 -9.43 -6.29
CA GLN A 222 22.80 -9.09 -7.69
C GLN A 222 21.98 -7.80 -7.84
N LEU A 223 20.93 -7.63 -7.05
CA LEU A 223 20.10 -6.42 -7.09
C LEU A 223 20.87 -5.16 -6.62
N GLU A 224 21.81 -5.31 -5.68
CA GLU A 224 22.72 -4.22 -5.26
C GLU A 224 23.79 -3.87 -6.32
N GLY A 225 23.95 -4.69 -7.36
CA GLY A 225 25.01 -4.54 -8.37
C GLY A 225 26.37 -5.06 -7.90
N GLU A 226 26.42 -5.87 -6.84
CA GLU A 226 27.66 -6.52 -6.38
C GLU A 226 28.02 -7.74 -7.25
N LEU A 227 27.04 -8.31 -7.95
CA LEU A 227 27.18 -9.45 -8.84
C LEU A 227 26.53 -9.10 -10.18
N GLU A 228 27.33 -9.03 -11.25
CA GLU A 228 26.85 -8.74 -12.60
C GLU A 228 27.01 -9.95 -13.54
N THR A 229 27.91 -10.87 -13.20
CA THR A 229 28.25 -12.04 -14.03
C THR A 229 28.04 -13.37 -13.33
N VAL A 230 27.82 -14.43 -14.12
CA VAL A 230 27.68 -15.80 -13.60
C VAL A 230 28.94 -16.21 -12.84
N GLU A 231 30.12 -15.87 -13.35
CA GLU A 231 31.40 -16.19 -12.75
C GLU A 231 31.59 -15.51 -11.37
N GLU A 232 31.13 -14.27 -11.23
CA GLU A 232 31.11 -13.57 -9.93
C GLU A 232 30.17 -14.25 -8.95
N ALA A 233 28.97 -14.61 -9.40
CA ALA A 233 27.99 -15.31 -8.59
C ALA A 233 28.52 -16.67 -8.11
N GLU A 234 29.17 -17.46 -8.98
CA GLU A 234 29.78 -18.74 -8.60
C GLU A 234 30.87 -18.57 -7.53
N ARG A 235 31.75 -17.56 -7.68
CA ARG A 235 32.80 -17.24 -6.69
C ARG A 235 32.18 -16.81 -5.36
N TRP A 236 31.14 -16.00 -5.41
CA TRP A 236 30.42 -15.53 -4.22
C TRP A 236 29.75 -16.70 -3.49
N VAL A 237 29.04 -17.58 -4.19
CA VAL A 237 28.39 -18.78 -3.63
C VAL A 237 29.40 -19.70 -2.95
N ARG A 238 30.57 -19.95 -3.58
CA ARG A 238 31.63 -20.77 -2.97
C ARG A 238 32.15 -20.18 -1.66
N LYS A 239 32.32 -18.85 -1.59
CA LYS A 239 32.71 -18.16 -0.34
C LYS A 239 31.62 -18.26 0.72
N TRP A 240 30.36 -18.07 0.32
CA TRP A 240 29.20 -18.19 1.21
C TRP A 240 29.11 -19.58 1.85
N LEU A 241 29.22 -20.64 1.02
CA LEU A 241 29.19 -22.03 1.47
C LEU A 241 30.34 -22.37 2.42
N LYS A 242 31.54 -21.82 2.19
CA LYS A 242 32.67 -22.03 3.11
C LYS A 242 32.38 -21.45 4.49
N ARG A 243 31.87 -20.22 4.56
CA ARG A 243 31.53 -19.54 5.83
C ARG A 243 30.44 -20.27 6.61
N HIS A 244 29.47 -20.87 5.93
CA HIS A 244 28.32 -21.55 6.56
C HIS A 244 28.52 -23.06 6.77
N ARG A 245 29.67 -23.63 6.36
CA ARG A 245 30.10 -24.98 6.76
C ARG A 245 30.96 -24.99 8.03
N GLU A 246 31.49 -23.83 8.41
CA GLU A 246 32.36 -23.63 9.57
C GLU A 246 31.58 -23.13 10.82
N SER A 247 30.27 -22.94 10.73
CA SER A 247 29.33 -22.63 11.82
C SER A 247 28.37 -23.79 12.05
#